data_AF-A0A208ZHE5-F1
#
_entry.id   AF-A0A208ZHE5-F1
#
_cell.length_a   1.000
_cell.length_b   1.000
_cell.length_c   1.000
_cell.angle_alpha   90.00
_cell.angle_beta   90.00
_cell.angle_gamma   90.00
#
_symmetry.space_group_name_H-M   'P 1'
#
loop_
_entity.id
_entity.type
_entity.pdbx_description
1 polymer ?
#
loop_
_entity_poly.entity_id
_entity_poly.type
_entity_poly.pdbx_seq_one_letter_code
_entity_poly.pdbx_strand_id
1 'polypeptide(L)'
;EGAKLVANQGDVEIQAQHNTLALFAKQQVTITSSEDEIIITTPKTLTLNGGGSYLKLSQSGIEHGSAGDYIVKAPRYQVPMSGASLNTEVPVFDKTSLELLPPETDGNMSR
;
A
#
# COMPACT_ATOMS: atom_id res chain seq x y z
N GLU A 1 24.07 -1.76 33.04
CA GLU A 1 24.67 -0.45 32.69
C GLU A 1 24.30 -0.06 31.28
N GLY A 2 24.36 1.23 30.93
CA GLY A 2 23.90 1.76 29.63
C GLY A 2 24.55 3.12 29.30
N ALA A 3 24.18 3.70 28.16
CA ALA A 3 24.69 5.00 27.70
C ALA A 3 23.55 6.02 27.59
N LYS A 4 23.86 7.29 27.88
CA LYS A 4 22.93 8.42 27.75
C LYS A 4 23.68 9.60 27.14
N LEU A 5 23.12 10.17 26.07
CA LEU A 5 23.64 11.36 25.39
C LEU A 5 22.57 12.46 25.49
N VAL A 6 22.93 13.62 26.06
CA VAL A 6 22.01 14.74 26.28
C VAL A 6 22.74 16.05 25.99
N ALA A 7 22.09 16.92 25.23
CA ALA A 7 22.45 18.33 25.08
C ALA A 7 21.37 19.20 25.72
N ASN A 8 21.76 20.24 26.48
CA ASN A 8 20.84 21.21 27.08
C ASN A 8 20.49 22.34 26.11
N GLN A 9 21.44 22.71 25.26
CA GLN A 9 21.32 23.74 24.23
C GLN A 9 22.18 23.32 23.03
N GLY A 10 21.78 23.74 21.83
CA GLY A 10 22.45 23.39 20.58
C GLY A 10 22.12 21.98 20.09
N ASP A 11 22.60 21.69 18.88
CA ASP A 11 22.20 20.50 18.15
C ASP A 11 23.07 19.29 18.50
N VAL A 12 22.46 18.10 18.40
CA VAL A 12 23.17 16.83 18.43
C VAL A 12 23.17 16.25 17.03
N GLU A 13 24.35 16.13 16.44
CA GLU A 13 24.54 15.49 15.13
C GLU A 13 25.28 14.16 15.26
N ILE A 14 24.74 13.12 14.63
CA ILE A 14 25.37 11.80 14.52
C ILE A 14 25.42 11.45 13.03
N GLN A 15 26.63 11.28 12.49
CA GLN A 15 26.84 11.07 11.06
C GLN A 15 27.81 9.92 10.76
N ALA A 16 27.57 9.21 9.66
CA ALA A 16 28.47 8.21 9.09
C ALA A 16 28.66 8.49 7.59
N GLN A 17 29.53 9.45 7.24
CA GLN A 17 29.60 9.99 5.87
C GLN A 17 30.11 9.00 4.80
N HIS A 18 30.88 7.99 5.23
CA HIS A 18 31.50 6.99 4.33
C HIS A 18 31.13 5.55 4.72
N ASN A 19 30.19 5.38 5.64
CA ASN A 19 29.83 4.06 6.17
C ASN A 19 28.36 4.03 6.61
N THR A 20 27.95 2.93 7.24
CA THR A 20 26.58 2.69 7.68
C THR A 20 26.39 3.14 9.12
N LEU A 21 25.33 3.89 9.39
CA LEU A 21 24.80 4.13 10.72
C LEU A 21 23.72 3.07 11.01
N ALA A 22 23.92 2.26 12.06
CA ALA A 22 22.96 1.24 12.47
C ALA A 22 22.49 1.48 13.91
N LEU A 23 21.18 1.43 14.14
CA LEU A 23 20.54 1.51 15.45
C LEU A 23 19.74 0.22 15.68
N PHE A 24 20.03 -0.47 16.79
CA PHE A 24 19.38 -1.73 17.13
C PHE A 24 19.12 -1.78 18.64
N ALA A 25 17.94 -2.26 19.04
CA ALA A 25 17.57 -2.46 20.43
C ALA A 25 16.80 -3.78 20.58
N LYS A 26 17.05 -4.50 21.69
CA LYS A 26 16.36 -5.76 22.00
C LYS A 26 14.86 -5.57 22.28
N GLN A 27 14.49 -4.43 22.85
CA GLN A 27 13.11 -4.16 23.28
C GLN A 27 12.43 -3.17 22.33
N GLN A 28 12.84 -1.89 22.37
CA GLN A 28 12.18 -0.83 21.62
C GLN A 28 13.18 0.26 21.22
N VAL A 29 12.90 0.90 20.09
CA VAL A 29 13.47 2.17 19.65
C VAL A 29 12.32 3.18 19.55
N THR A 30 12.50 4.37 20.14
CA THR A 30 11.50 5.45 20.13
C THR A 30 12.15 6.71 19.57
N ILE A 31 11.48 7.33 18.59
CA ILE A 31 11.89 8.61 17.99
C ILE A 31 10.71 9.57 18.20
N THR A 32 10.95 10.73 18.77
CA THR A 32 9.89 11.69 19.12
C THR A 32 10.42 13.11 18.95
N SER A 33 9.65 13.95 18.26
CA SER A 33 9.80 15.41 18.28
C SER A 33 8.71 15.98 19.18
N SER A 34 9.07 16.86 20.10
CA SER A 34 8.13 17.45 21.07
C SER A 34 7.45 18.72 20.57
N GLU A 35 8.08 19.43 19.63
CA GLU A 35 7.66 20.78 19.23
C GLU A 35 7.46 20.92 17.73
N ASP A 36 8.18 20.16 16.91
CA ASP A 36 8.21 20.35 15.47
C ASP A 36 8.07 19.00 14.73
N GLU A 37 8.98 18.66 13.81
CA GLU A 37 8.83 17.52 12.91
C GLU A 37 9.91 16.43 13.04
N ILE A 38 9.67 15.30 12.36
CA ILE A 38 10.65 14.24 12.12
C ILE A 38 10.78 14.10 10.61
N ILE A 39 11.93 14.44 10.05
CA ILE A 39 12.24 14.27 8.63
C ILE A 39 13.12 13.05 8.42
N ILE A 40 12.70 12.13 7.54
CA ILE A 40 13.49 10.97 7.12
C ILE A 40 13.65 11.04 5.60
N THR A 41 14.88 11.33 5.15
CA THR A 41 15.20 11.50 3.73
C THR A 41 16.16 10.43 3.27
N THR A 42 15.92 9.88 2.08
CA THR A 42 16.78 8.88 1.45
C THR A 42 16.80 9.08 -0.06
N PRO A 43 17.96 8.96 -0.73
CA PRO A 43 18.06 9.15 -2.18
C PRO A 43 17.52 7.95 -2.98
N LYS A 44 17.40 6.77 -2.37
CA LYS A 44 17.04 5.53 -3.06
C LYS A 44 15.68 5.00 -2.60
N THR A 45 15.64 4.47 -1.38
CA THR A 45 14.48 3.75 -0.86
C THR A 45 14.36 3.96 0.65
N LEU A 46 13.14 4.24 1.11
CA LEU A 46 12.74 4.15 2.52
C LEU A 46 11.82 2.94 2.67
N THR A 47 12.14 2.03 3.59
CA THR A 47 11.29 0.89 3.91
C THR A 47 11.01 0.86 5.41
N LEU A 48 9.73 0.88 5.79
CA LEU A 48 9.25 0.72 7.15
C LEU A 48 8.56 -0.64 7.25
N ASN A 49 9.08 -1.54 8.08
CA ASN A 49 8.60 -2.92 8.20
C ASN A 49 8.13 -3.23 9.62
N GLY A 50 7.10 -4.06 9.75
CA GLY A 50 6.64 -4.58 11.04
C GLY A 50 5.63 -5.71 10.89
N GLY A 51 5.83 -6.82 11.61
CA GLY A 51 4.85 -7.92 11.67
C GLY A 51 4.52 -8.59 10.33
N GLY A 52 5.42 -8.52 9.34
CA GLY A 52 5.19 -9.03 7.98
C GLY A 52 4.56 -8.04 7.00
N SER A 53 4.17 -6.85 7.48
CA SER A 53 3.70 -5.74 6.64
C SER A 53 4.78 -4.69 6.45
N TYR A 54 4.66 -3.89 5.39
CA TYR A 54 5.61 -2.82 5.09
C TYR A 54 5.01 -1.64 4.31
N LEU A 55 5.71 -0.52 4.41
CA LEU A 55 5.58 0.65 3.55
C LEU A 55 6.93 0.92 2.88
N LYS A 56 6.94 1.03 1.56
CA LYS A 56 8.13 1.32 0.77
C LYS A 56 7.92 2.56 -0.09
N LEU A 57 8.88 3.48 -0.04
CA LEU A 57 8.94 4.68 -0.86
C LEU A 57 10.22 4.59 -1.70
N SER A 58 10.08 4.65 -3.02
CA SER A 58 11.21 4.62 -3.95
C SER A 58 10.93 5.44 -5.20
N GLN A 59 11.91 5.54 -6.10
CA GLN A 59 11.74 6.22 -7.39
C GLN A 59 10.60 5.63 -8.24
N SER A 60 10.24 4.36 -8.04
CA SER A 60 9.11 3.70 -8.71
C SER A 60 7.74 4.07 -8.13
N GLY A 61 7.68 4.79 -7.00
CA GLY A 61 6.45 5.17 -6.32
C GLY A 61 6.35 4.69 -4.88
N ILE A 62 5.12 4.57 -4.40
CA ILE A 62 4.76 4.20 -3.03
C ILE A 62 4.08 2.82 -3.06
N GLU A 63 4.53 1.92 -2.19
CA GLU A 63 4.03 0.55 -2.10
C GLU A 63 3.67 0.21 -0.65
N HIS A 64 2.47 -0.32 -0.45
CA HIS A 64 1.98 -0.87 0.81
C HIS A 64 1.81 -2.37 0.65
N GLY A 65 2.56 -3.16 1.43
CA GLY A 65 2.46 -4.62 1.43
C GLY A 65 2.00 -5.13 2.79
N SER A 66 1.11 -6.12 2.79
CA SER A 66 0.51 -6.67 4.00
C SER A 66 0.18 -8.14 3.79
N ALA A 67 0.41 -8.98 4.80
CA ALA A 67 -0.06 -10.37 4.80
C ALA A 67 -1.54 -10.48 5.23
N GLY A 68 -2.05 -9.49 5.96
CA GLY A 68 -3.44 -9.43 6.43
C GLY A 68 -4.19 -8.23 5.84
N ASP A 69 -5.29 -7.87 6.49
CA ASP A 69 -6.14 -6.77 6.04
C ASP A 69 -5.45 -5.41 6.10
N TYR A 70 -5.63 -4.60 5.05
CA TYR A 70 -5.25 -3.19 5.05
C TYR A 70 -6.46 -2.33 5.41
N ILE A 71 -6.51 -1.88 6.67
CA ILE A 71 -7.65 -1.14 7.21
C ILE A 71 -7.33 0.36 7.23
N VAL A 72 -8.04 1.14 6.41
CA VAL A 72 -7.96 2.61 6.41
C VAL A 72 -9.18 3.17 7.12
N LYS A 73 -8.99 3.83 8.27
CA LYS A 73 -10.04 4.53 9.01
C LYS A 73 -9.84 6.04 8.86
N ALA A 74 -10.63 6.68 8.00
CA ALA A 74 -10.52 8.11 7.75
C ALA A 74 -11.92 8.76 7.63
N PRO A 75 -12.12 9.98 8.16
CA PRO A 75 -13.36 10.72 7.97
C PRO A 75 -13.58 11.13 6.51
N ARG A 76 -12.50 11.26 5.73
CA ARG A 76 -12.53 11.49 4.28
C ARG A 76 -11.31 10.84 3.65
N TYR A 77 -11.54 9.97 2.67
CA TYR A 77 -10.49 9.39 1.84
C TYR A 77 -10.78 9.80 0.39
N GLN A 78 -10.00 10.74 -0.13
CA GLN A 78 -10.19 11.26 -1.48
C GLN A 78 -9.12 10.66 -2.40
N VAL A 79 -9.57 9.99 -3.45
CA VAL A 79 -8.71 9.58 -4.57
C VAL A 79 -8.98 10.59 -5.69
N PRO A 80 -8.13 11.61 -5.88
CA PRO A 80 -8.45 12.80 -6.67
C PRO A 80 -8.50 12.57 -8.19
N MET A 81 -8.25 11.36 -8.67
CA MET A 81 -8.44 10.98 -10.07
C MET A 81 -9.39 9.79 -10.17
N SER A 82 -10.19 9.74 -11.24
CA SER A 82 -10.78 8.48 -11.70
C SER A 82 -9.67 7.44 -11.83
N GLY A 83 -9.96 6.17 -11.51
CA GLY A 83 -8.98 5.09 -11.58
C GLY A 83 -8.15 5.16 -12.88
N ALA A 84 -6.87 4.82 -12.81
CA ALA A 84 -6.05 4.70 -14.00
C ALA A 84 -6.78 3.76 -14.98
N SER A 85 -7.18 4.30 -16.14
CA SER A 85 -7.73 3.48 -17.21
C SER A 85 -6.59 2.61 -17.74
N LEU A 86 -6.55 1.34 -17.33
CA LEU A 86 -5.77 0.35 -18.05
C LEU A 86 -6.47 0.17 -19.40
N ASN A 87 -5.71 0.31 -20.49
CA ASN A 87 -6.19 -0.07 -21.81
C ASN A 87 -6.26 -1.61 -21.83
N THR A 88 -7.35 -2.15 -21.29
CA THR A 88 -7.63 -3.58 -21.25
C THR A 88 -8.39 -3.94 -22.51
N GLU A 89 -7.82 -4.84 -23.31
CA GLU A 89 -8.58 -5.55 -24.33
C GLU A 89 -9.69 -6.35 -23.63
N VAL A 90 -10.93 -5.93 -23.81
CA VAL A 90 -12.08 -6.66 -23.27
C VAL A 90 -12.20 -8.00 -24.01
N PRO A 91 -12.31 -9.14 -23.31
CA PRO A 91 -12.58 -10.41 -23.98
C PRO A 91 -13.94 -10.32 -24.65
N VAL A 92 -13.98 -10.54 -25.96
CA VAL A 92 -15.23 -10.69 -26.71
C VAL A 92 -15.76 -12.09 -26.40
N PHE A 93 -16.90 -12.17 -25.72
CA PHE A 93 -17.59 -13.44 -25.51
C PHE A 93 -18.45 -13.78 -26.73
N ASP A 94 -18.39 -15.05 -27.15
CA ASP A 94 -19.29 -15.56 -28.18
C ASP A 94 -20.74 -15.42 -27.71
N LYS A 95 -21.53 -14.68 -28.48
CA LYS A 95 -22.96 -14.55 -28.21
C LYS A 95 -23.67 -15.79 -28.71
N THR A 96 -24.32 -16.54 -27.82
CA THR A 96 -25.27 -17.58 -28.24
C THR A 96 -26.54 -16.90 -28.75
N SER A 97 -26.85 -17.10 -30.03
CA SER A 97 -28.14 -16.72 -30.60
C SER A 97 -29.21 -17.69 -30.09
N LEU A 98 -30.20 -17.18 -29.36
CA LEU A 98 -31.37 -17.96 -28.98
C LEU A 98 -32.36 -17.92 -30.14
N GLU A 99 -32.49 -19.04 -30.85
CA GLU A 99 -33.58 -19.22 -31.80
C GLU A 99 -34.80 -19.76 -31.06
N LEU A 100 -35.90 -19.01 -31.11
CA LEU A 100 -37.19 -19.49 -30.61
C LEU A 100 -37.68 -20.60 -31.55
N LEU A 101 -37.57 -21.85 -31.09
CA LEU A 101 -38.23 -22.95 -31.78
C LEU A 101 -39.75 -22.70 -31.72
N PRO A 102 -40.47 -22.90 -32.84
CA PRO A 102 -41.93 -22.84 -32.81
C PRO A 102 -42.44 -23.86 -31.78
N PRO A 103 -43.52 -23.55 -31.05
CA PRO A 103 -44.07 -24.46 -30.06
C PRO A 103 -44.41 -25.80 -30.73
N GLU A 104 -43.94 -26.90 -30.15
CA GLU A 104 -44.33 -28.24 -30.59
C GLU A 104 -45.85 -28.34 -30.46
N THR A 105 -46.53 -28.38 -31.61
CA THR A 105 -47.98 -28.53 -31.65
C THR A 105 -48.27 -30.01 -31.51
N ASP A 106 -48.44 -30.48 -30.28
CA ASP A 106 -48.88 -31.84 -30.04
C ASP A 106 -50.37 -31.98 -30.42
N GLY A 107 -50.68 -33.05 -31.14
CA GLY A 107 -52.02 -33.60 -31.20
C GLY A 107 -53.04 -32.89 -32.10
N ASN A 108 -53.26 -33.50 -33.26
CA ASN A 108 -54.50 -33.44 -34.03
C ASN A 108 -55.73 -33.79 -33.15
N MET A 109 -56.38 -32.79 -32.55
CA MET A 109 -57.69 -32.96 -31.90
C MET A 109 -58.78 -32.91 -32.97
N SER A 110 -59.11 -34.08 -33.55
CA SER A 110 -60.35 -34.25 -34.33
C SER A 110 -61.43 -34.89 -33.44
N ARG A 111 -62.62 -34.28 -33.51
CA ARG A 111 -63.84 -34.56 -32.74
C ARG A 111 -64.45 -35.95 -32.97
#